data_AF-A0A418PQQ1-F1
#
_entry.id   AF-A0A418PQQ1-F1
#
_cell.length_a   1.000
_cell.length_b   1.000
_cell.length_c   1.000
_cell.angle_alpha   90.00
_cell.angle_beta   90.00
_cell.angle_gamma   90.00
#
_symmetry.space_group_name_H-M   'P 1'
#
loop_
_entity.id
_entity.type
_entity.pdbx_description
1 polymer ?
#
loop_
_entity_poly.entity_id
_entity_poly.type
_entity_poly.pdbx_seq_one_letter_code
_entity_poly.pdbx_strand_id
1 'polypeptide(L)'
;MGATKESIGLMDLLIKGGYMMIPLYLLFILAIFIFIQKVIVLNKASKTPAHLLEQVKVLVQSGQIEKAKVLCMGENTPVANMIAKGIDRIGSPLKNIEVSIENVGKIEIYKLEKNLGMLATVSGAAPMIGFLGTVTGMIQAFISIAQEEGMISPKLLSSGIYEAMITTAAGLVVGIIAYLGYNYLVTQVSKLVHNMEYTSIEFIDLLQDK
;
A
#
# COMPACT_ATOMS: atom_id res chain seq x y z
N MET A 1 -5.06 27.90 40.68
CA MET A 1 -3.88 27.04 40.46
C MET A 1 -4.14 26.24 39.21
N GLY A 2 -3.31 26.42 38.18
CA GLY A 2 -3.59 26.01 36.81
C GLY A 2 -3.60 24.50 36.63
N ALA A 3 -4.71 23.99 36.10
CA ALA A 3 -4.75 22.67 35.49
C ALA A 3 -3.97 22.75 34.18
N THR A 4 -2.70 22.36 34.22
CA THR A 4 -1.90 22.16 33.01
C THR A 4 -2.61 21.07 32.21
N LYS A 5 -3.18 21.43 31.06
CA LYS A 5 -3.64 20.47 30.04
C LYS A 5 -2.42 19.62 29.67
N GLU A 6 -2.29 18.43 30.26
CA GLU A 6 -1.47 17.38 29.67
C GLU A 6 -2.13 17.04 28.34
N SER A 7 -1.69 17.72 27.28
CA SER A 7 -1.91 17.27 25.93
C SER A 7 -1.26 15.89 25.86
N ILE A 8 -2.09 14.85 25.89
CA ILE A 8 -1.62 13.47 25.75
C ILE A 8 -1.01 13.37 24.36
N GLY A 9 0.30 13.55 24.28
CA GLY A 9 1.05 13.41 23.04
C GLY A 9 1.08 11.93 22.64
N LEU A 10 1.23 11.65 21.34
CA LEU A 10 1.47 10.29 20.84
C LEU A 10 2.60 9.57 21.61
N MET A 11 3.62 10.32 22.07
CA MET A 11 4.70 9.78 22.91
C MET A 11 4.27 9.44 24.34
N ASP A 12 3.32 10.17 24.91
CA ASP A 12 2.81 9.91 26.26
C ASP A 12 1.84 8.71 26.27
N LEU A 13 1.09 8.52 25.17
CA LEU A 13 0.30 7.30 24.90
C LEU A 13 1.18 6.05 24.74
N LEU A 14 2.34 6.19 24.09
CA LEU A 14 3.29 5.09 23.87
C LEU A 14 3.90 4.58 25.18
N ILE A 15 4.18 5.47 26.13
CA ILE A 15 4.77 5.10 27.42
C ILE A 15 3.71 4.48 28.36
N LYS A 16 2.44 4.91 28.24
CA LYS A 16 1.33 4.51 29.14
C LYS A 16 0.52 3.28 28.70
N GLY A 17 0.69 2.76 27.48
CA GLY A 17 -0.15 1.66 26.94
C GLY A 17 0.37 0.22 27.15
N GLY A 18 1.45 0.04 27.91
CA GLY A 18 1.91 -1.30 28.28
C GLY A 18 2.61 -2.10 27.19
N TYR A 19 2.80 -3.39 27.45
CA TYR A 19 3.57 -4.29 26.57
C TYR A 19 2.94 -4.47 25.17
N MET A 20 1.61 -4.36 25.06
CA MET A 20 0.90 -4.48 23.77
C MET A 20 1.07 -3.28 22.84
N MET A 21 1.67 -2.19 23.30
CA MET A 21 2.04 -1.06 22.42
C MET A 21 3.22 -1.40 21.49
N ILE A 22 4.10 -2.32 21.89
CA ILE A 22 5.28 -2.71 21.09
C ILE A 22 4.88 -3.27 19.72
N PRO A 23 4.00 -4.30 19.60
CA PRO A 23 3.58 -4.80 18.30
C PRO A 23 2.82 -3.75 17.48
N LEU A 24 2.00 -2.90 18.12
CA LEU A 24 1.28 -1.82 17.42
C LEU A 24 2.24 -0.80 16.79
N TYR A 25 3.29 -0.43 17.50
CA TYR A 25 4.31 0.48 17.00
C TYR A 25 5.06 -0.10 15.80
N LEU A 26 5.42 -1.39 15.86
CA LEU A 26 6.04 -2.10 14.74
C LEU A 26 5.13 -2.09 13.50
N LEU A 27 3.84 -2.39 13.68
CA LEU A 27 2.86 -2.33 12.61
C LEU A 27 2.70 -0.93 12.03
N PHE A 28 2.74 0.11 12.86
CA PHE A 28 2.67 1.50 12.42
C PHE A 28 3.87 1.89 11.54
N ILE A 29 5.10 1.57 11.97
CA ILE A 29 6.30 1.81 11.16
C ILE A 29 6.21 1.05 9.84
N LEU A 30 5.82 -0.23 9.89
CA LEU A 30 5.68 -1.06 8.70
C LEU A 30 4.65 -0.47 7.72
N ALA A 31 3.50 -0.01 8.21
CA ALA A 31 2.47 0.63 7.41
C ALA A 31 2.97 1.89 6.71
N ILE A 32 3.65 2.79 7.45
CA ILE A 32 4.22 4.02 6.88
C ILE A 32 5.29 3.70 5.85
N PHE A 33 6.19 2.76 6.15
CA PHE A 33 7.26 2.37 5.25
C PHE A 33 6.70 1.84 3.92
N ILE A 34 5.74 0.92 3.97
CA ILE A 34 5.09 0.36 2.78
C ILE A 34 4.36 1.46 2.01
N PHE A 35 3.63 2.34 2.71
CA PHE A 35 2.89 3.43 2.09
C PHE A 35 3.82 4.37 1.31
N ILE A 36 4.88 4.88 1.93
CA ILE A 36 5.83 5.80 1.29
C ILE A 36 6.52 5.11 0.10
N GLN A 37 7.03 3.90 0.30
CA GLN A 37 7.67 3.13 -0.78
C GLN A 37 6.72 3.00 -1.97
N LYS A 38 5.45 2.70 -1.72
CA LYS A 38 4.47 2.50 -2.78
C LYS A 38 4.07 3.77 -3.49
N VAL A 39 3.89 4.87 -2.77
CA VAL A 39 3.63 6.18 -3.40
C VAL A 39 4.75 6.53 -4.38
N ILE A 40 6.00 6.32 -4.02
CA ILE A 40 7.15 6.61 -4.90
C ILE A 40 7.12 5.70 -6.14
N VAL A 41 6.91 4.40 -5.97
CA VAL A 41 6.86 3.43 -7.09
C VAL A 41 5.71 3.75 -8.04
N LEU A 42 4.51 4.01 -7.53
CA LEU A 42 3.33 4.34 -8.33
C LEU A 42 3.48 5.67 -9.05
N ASN A 43 4.04 6.70 -8.37
CA ASN A 43 4.33 7.98 -9.00
C ASN A 43 5.35 7.84 -10.13
N LYS A 44 6.36 6.98 -9.99
CA LYS A 44 7.32 6.72 -11.07
C LYS A 44 6.65 5.96 -12.23
N ALA A 45 5.82 4.96 -11.95
CA ALA A 45 5.09 4.19 -12.95
C ALA A 45 4.06 5.05 -13.73
N SER A 46 3.47 6.05 -13.07
CA SER A 46 2.48 6.96 -13.66
C SER A 46 3.07 7.99 -14.62
N LYS A 47 4.38 8.19 -14.66
CA LYS A 47 5.05 9.20 -15.50
C LYS A 47 5.19 8.81 -16.97
N THR A 48 4.37 7.87 -17.47
CA THR A 48 4.42 7.52 -18.89
C THR A 48 4.10 8.77 -19.71
N PRO A 49 5.01 9.22 -20.61
CA PRO A 49 4.76 10.40 -21.42
C PRO A 49 3.52 10.17 -22.28
N ALA A 50 2.57 11.10 -22.27
CA ALA A 50 1.38 11.04 -23.15
C ALA A 50 1.77 10.86 -24.62
N HIS A 51 2.94 11.39 -25.00
CA HIS A 51 3.48 11.31 -26.35
C HIS A 51 4.26 10.02 -26.67
N LEU A 52 4.44 9.09 -25.71
CA LEU A 52 5.22 7.89 -25.94
C LEU A 52 4.60 7.04 -27.06
N LEU A 53 3.28 6.79 -26.99
CA LEU A 53 2.59 5.99 -27.98
C LEU A 53 2.52 6.71 -29.34
N GLU A 54 2.29 8.03 -29.36
CA GLU A 54 2.33 8.82 -30.60
C GLU A 54 3.69 8.72 -31.30
N GLN A 55 4.79 8.82 -30.55
CA GLN A 55 6.15 8.70 -31.10
C GLN A 55 6.43 7.27 -31.58
N VAL A 56 6.03 6.26 -30.80
CA VAL A 56 6.12 4.85 -31.21
C VAL A 56 5.33 4.63 -32.50
N LYS A 57 4.14 5.22 -32.64
CA LYS A 57 3.31 5.12 -33.84
C LYS A 57 4.02 5.64 -35.08
N VAL A 58 4.60 6.83 -35.01
CA VAL A 58 5.37 7.42 -36.12
C VAL A 58 6.57 6.55 -36.49
N LEU A 59 7.29 6.03 -35.49
CA LEU A 59 8.48 5.19 -35.72
C LEU A 59 8.12 3.82 -36.32
N VAL A 60 7.05 3.18 -35.84
CA VAL A 60 6.58 1.89 -36.36
C VAL A 60 6.00 2.03 -37.77
N GLN A 61 5.26 3.10 -38.06
CA GLN A 61 4.73 3.37 -39.40
C GLN A 61 5.86 3.65 -40.40
N SER A 62 6.90 4.39 -40.00
CA SER A 62 8.09 4.64 -40.83
C SER A 62 9.06 3.46 -40.93
N GLY A 63 8.74 2.29 -40.37
CA GLY A 63 9.57 1.09 -40.43
C GLY A 63 10.80 1.10 -39.51
N GLN A 64 10.93 2.11 -38.64
CA GLN A 64 12.06 2.29 -37.73
C GLN A 64 11.84 1.55 -36.39
N ILE A 65 11.64 0.22 -36.47
CA ILE A 65 11.30 -0.65 -35.33
C ILE A 65 12.34 -0.58 -34.20
N GLU A 66 13.63 -0.60 -34.54
CA GLU A 66 14.73 -0.50 -33.56
C GLU A 66 14.70 0.81 -32.77
N LYS A 67 14.39 1.94 -33.43
CA LYS A 67 14.28 3.23 -32.72
C LYS A 67 13.07 3.27 -31.79
N ALA A 68 11.94 2.69 -32.20
CA ALA A 68 10.75 2.59 -31.37
C ALA A 68 11.02 1.78 -30.09
N LYS A 69 11.80 0.70 -30.22
CA LYS A 69 12.23 -0.13 -29.09
C LYS A 69 13.13 0.62 -28.13
N VAL A 70 14.16 1.32 -28.63
CA VAL A 70 15.07 2.12 -27.79
C VAL A 70 14.33 3.21 -27.02
N LEU A 71 13.36 3.88 -27.65
CA LEU A 71 12.51 4.87 -27.00
C LEU A 71 11.75 4.26 -25.81
N CYS A 72 11.13 3.10 -26.01
CA CYS A 72 10.41 2.40 -24.93
C CYS A 72 11.33 1.94 -23.81
N MET A 73 12.55 1.49 -24.13
CA MET A 73 13.53 1.08 -23.10
C MET A 73 14.06 2.25 -22.25
N GLY A 74 14.01 3.49 -22.77
CA GLY A 74 14.38 4.69 -22.02
C GLY A 74 13.36 5.06 -20.94
N GLU A 75 12.09 4.84 -21.23
CA GLU A 75 10.97 5.09 -20.31
C GLU A 75 10.77 3.86 -19.43
N ASN A 76 11.34 3.83 -18.22
CA ASN A 76 11.20 2.71 -17.28
C ASN A 76 9.80 2.66 -16.64
N THR A 77 8.75 2.50 -17.45
CA THR A 77 7.34 2.43 -17.03
C THR A 77 6.68 1.11 -17.47
N PRO A 78 5.60 0.69 -16.78
CA PRO A 78 4.87 -0.53 -17.14
C PRO A 78 4.40 -0.55 -18.60
N VAL A 79 3.84 0.57 -19.05
CA VAL A 79 3.35 0.75 -20.42
C VAL A 79 4.48 0.59 -21.43
N ALA A 80 5.61 1.26 -21.21
CA ALA A 80 6.74 1.19 -22.11
C ALA A 80 7.32 -0.24 -22.22
N ASN A 81 7.39 -0.98 -21.11
CA ASN A 81 7.81 -2.38 -21.10
C ASN A 81 6.86 -3.28 -21.92
N MET A 82 5.56 -3.05 -21.81
CA MET A 82 4.54 -3.77 -22.58
C MET A 82 4.68 -3.50 -24.08
N ILE A 83 4.75 -2.22 -24.47
CA ILE A 83 4.89 -1.82 -25.87
C ILE A 83 6.22 -2.29 -26.47
N ALA A 84 7.33 -2.20 -25.74
CA ALA A 84 8.61 -2.74 -26.17
C ALA A 84 8.53 -4.23 -26.53
N LYS A 85 7.77 -5.01 -25.75
CA LYS A 85 7.58 -6.44 -26.03
C LYS A 85 6.68 -6.69 -27.23
N GLY A 86 5.67 -5.84 -27.44
CA GLY A 86 4.86 -5.84 -28.65
C GLY A 86 5.69 -5.58 -29.90
N ILE A 87 6.55 -4.55 -29.85
CA ILE A 87 7.47 -4.17 -30.93
C ILE A 87 8.43 -5.33 -31.29
N ASP A 88 9.00 -6.00 -30.29
CA ASP A 88 9.87 -7.18 -30.46
C ASP A 88 9.21 -8.35 -31.22
N ARG A 89 7.89 -8.38 -31.27
CA ARG A 89 7.10 -9.46 -31.89
C ARG A 89 6.45 -9.04 -33.21
N ILE A 90 6.69 -7.82 -33.68
CA ILE A 90 6.20 -7.35 -34.99
C ILE A 90 6.66 -8.33 -36.08
N GLY A 91 5.72 -8.74 -36.93
CA GLY A 91 5.91 -9.80 -37.94
C GLY A 91 5.38 -11.18 -37.52
N SER A 92 5.02 -11.37 -36.25
CA SER A 92 4.23 -12.53 -35.80
C SER A 92 2.73 -12.31 -36.04
N PRO A 93 1.90 -13.38 -36.03
CA PRO A 93 0.45 -13.22 -36.01
C PRO A 93 0.01 -12.29 -34.87
N LEU A 94 -0.96 -11.40 -35.13
CA LEU A 94 -1.41 -10.38 -34.19
C LEU A 94 -1.79 -10.96 -32.81
N LYS A 95 -2.41 -12.15 -32.80
CA LYS A 95 -2.74 -12.87 -31.57
C LYS A 95 -1.51 -13.18 -30.70
N ASN A 96 -0.36 -13.51 -31.30
CA ASN A 96 0.87 -13.79 -30.56
C ASN A 96 1.47 -12.52 -29.95
N ILE A 97 1.29 -11.37 -30.63
CA ILE A 97 1.72 -10.06 -30.13
C ILE A 97 0.86 -9.67 -28.93
N GLU A 98 -0.47 -9.74 -29.06
CA GLU A 98 -1.45 -9.48 -28.00
C GLU A 98 -1.15 -10.31 -26.75
N VAL A 99 -0.98 -11.64 -26.89
CA VAL A 99 -0.65 -12.53 -25.78
C VAL A 99 0.70 -12.18 -25.14
N SER A 100 1.70 -11.75 -25.93
CA SER A 100 3.00 -11.34 -25.39
C SER A 100 2.90 -10.06 -24.56
N ILE A 101 2.12 -9.08 -25.01
CA ILE A 101 1.85 -7.84 -24.30
C ILE A 101 1.08 -8.12 -23.01
N GLU A 102 0.03 -8.94 -23.07
CA GLU A 102 -0.79 -9.32 -21.91
C GLU A 102 0.05 -10.02 -20.83
N ASN A 103 0.94 -10.93 -21.22
CA ASN A 103 1.83 -11.61 -20.28
C ASN A 103 2.78 -10.66 -19.55
N VAL A 104 3.35 -9.67 -20.26
CA VAL A 104 4.16 -8.62 -19.62
C VAL A 104 3.29 -7.73 -18.73
N GLY A 105 2.08 -7.39 -19.17
CA GLY A 105 1.11 -6.65 -18.39
C GLY A 105 0.83 -7.31 -17.04
N LYS A 106 0.55 -8.62 -17.01
CA LYS A 106 0.34 -9.38 -15.77
C LYS A 106 1.53 -9.31 -14.82
N ILE A 107 2.75 -9.39 -15.35
CA ILE A 107 3.98 -9.28 -14.54
C ILE A 107 4.12 -7.88 -13.94
N GLU A 108 3.84 -6.82 -14.72
CA GLU A 108 3.91 -5.45 -14.24
C GLU A 108 2.82 -5.14 -13.21
N ILE A 109 1.57 -5.60 -13.43
CA ILE A 109 0.47 -5.49 -12.46
C ILE A 109 0.87 -6.13 -11.13
N TYR A 110 1.42 -7.35 -11.16
CA TYR A 110 1.90 -8.02 -9.95
C TYR A 110 2.95 -7.21 -9.19
N LYS A 111 3.88 -6.54 -9.89
CA LYS A 111 4.87 -5.66 -9.26
C LYS A 111 4.22 -4.44 -8.60
N LEU A 112 3.21 -3.85 -9.25
CA LEU A 112 2.45 -2.71 -8.72
C LEU A 112 1.66 -3.12 -7.46
N GLU A 113 1.08 -4.31 -7.45
CA GLU A 113 0.27 -4.84 -6.35
C GLU A 113 1.07 -5.37 -5.16
N LYS A 114 2.32 -5.80 -5.38
CA LYS A 114 3.20 -6.37 -4.34
C LYS A 114 3.16 -5.55 -3.04
N ASN A 115 3.11 -6.16 -1.86
CA ASN A 115 3.04 -5.48 -0.54
C ASN A 115 1.74 -4.73 -0.20
N LEU A 116 0.79 -4.49 -1.13
CA LEU A 116 -0.52 -3.91 -0.77
C LEU A 116 -1.29 -4.82 0.19
N GLY A 117 -1.20 -6.14 -0.03
CA GLY A 117 -1.81 -7.13 0.85
C GLY A 117 -1.30 -7.04 2.29
N MET A 118 -0.03 -6.68 2.48
CA MET A 118 0.52 -6.49 3.82
C MET A 118 -0.09 -5.26 4.51
N LEU A 119 -0.30 -4.16 3.79
CA LEU A 119 -0.97 -2.97 4.33
C LEU A 119 -2.45 -3.26 4.68
N ALA A 120 -3.14 -4.07 3.87
CA ALA A 120 -4.47 -4.58 4.19
C ALA A 120 -4.46 -5.42 5.47
N THR A 121 -3.48 -6.33 5.63
CA THR A 121 -3.32 -7.11 6.85
C THR A 121 -3.09 -6.20 8.06
N VAL A 122 -2.23 -5.19 7.96
CA VAL A 122 -2.01 -4.24 9.08
C VAL A 122 -3.30 -3.52 9.45
N SER A 123 -4.08 -3.09 8.46
CA SER A 123 -5.35 -2.40 8.70
C SER A 123 -6.36 -3.21 9.51
N GLY A 124 -6.38 -4.53 9.32
CA GLY A 124 -7.24 -5.45 10.07
C GLY A 124 -6.63 -5.90 11.39
N ALA A 125 -5.32 -6.17 11.41
CA ALA A 125 -4.63 -6.72 12.58
C ALA A 125 -4.43 -5.69 13.70
N ALA A 126 -4.14 -4.42 13.38
CA ALA A 126 -3.85 -3.41 14.39
C ALA A 126 -5.05 -3.16 15.36
N PRO A 127 -6.30 -3.00 14.89
CA PRO A 127 -7.46 -2.92 15.77
C PRO A 127 -7.66 -4.17 16.64
N MET A 128 -7.42 -5.36 16.08
CA MET A 128 -7.55 -6.63 16.81
C MET A 128 -6.51 -6.75 17.93
N ILE A 129 -5.27 -6.32 17.68
CA ILE A 129 -4.21 -6.24 18.69
C ILE A 129 -4.56 -5.21 19.76
N GLY A 130 -5.12 -4.05 19.37
CA GLY A 130 -5.62 -3.05 20.31
C GLY A 130 -6.68 -3.63 21.25
N PHE A 131 -7.68 -4.30 20.69
CA PHE A 131 -8.74 -4.97 21.43
C PHE A 131 -8.18 -6.05 22.38
N LEU A 132 -7.23 -6.87 21.90
CA LEU A 132 -6.52 -7.85 22.73
C LEU A 132 -5.80 -7.18 23.91
N GLY A 133 -5.19 -6.00 23.68
CA GLY A 133 -4.60 -5.17 24.72
C GLY A 133 -5.61 -4.77 25.80
N THR A 134 -6.84 -4.43 25.42
CA THR A 134 -7.89 -4.14 26.40
C THR A 134 -8.30 -5.37 27.20
N VAL A 135 -8.51 -6.51 26.55
CA VAL A 135 -8.89 -7.76 27.22
C VAL A 135 -7.82 -8.18 28.22
N THR A 136 -6.55 -8.15 27.81
CA THR A 136 -5.41 -8.51 28.67
C THR A 136 -5.21 -7.54 29.83
N GLY A 137 -5.32 -6.22 29.59
CA GLY A 137 -5.22 -5.22 30.65
C GLY A 137 -6.35 -5.32 31.68
N MET A 138 -7.58 -5.60 31.24
CA MET A 138 -8.69 -5.87 32.17
C MET A 138 -8.47 -7.14 32.99
N ILE A 139 -8.01 -8.24 32.36
CA ILE A 139 -7.69 -9.48 33.07
C ILE A 139 -6.64 -9.21 34.16
N GLN A 140 -5.60 -8.45 33.83
CA GLN A 140 -4.52 -8.13 34.77
C GLN A 140 -5.01 -7.25 35.93
N ALA A 141 -5.86 -6.27 35.65
CA ALA A 141 -6.49 -5.44 36.70
C ALA A 141 -7.33 -6.29 37.68
N PHE A 142 -8.12 -7.24 37.18
CA PHE A 142 -8.91 -8.14 38.03
C PHE A 142 -8.04 -9.11 38.83
N ILE A 143 -6.94 -9.63 38.26
CA ILE A 143 -6.00 -10.48 38.99
C ILE A 143 -5.36 -9.69 40.15
N SER A 144 -4.96 -8.45 39.92
CA SER A 144 -4.37 -7.62 40.98
C SER A 144 -5.35 -7.34 42.12
N ILE A 145 -6.62 -7.11 41.80
CA ILE A 145 -7.68 -6.95 42.82
C ILE A 145 -7.92 -8.25 43.60
N ALA A 146 -7.92 -9.40 42.93
CA ALA A 146 -8.11 -10.69 43.58
C ALA A 146 -6.95 -11.08 44.53
N GLN A 147 -5.77 -10.51 44.32
CA GLN A 147 -4.57 -10.75 45.14
C GLN A 147 -4.40 -9.72 46.27
N GLU A 148 -5.11 -8.60 46.25
CA GLU A 148 -5.09 -7.63 47.34
C GLU A 148 -5.89 -8.15 48.55
N GLU A 149 -5.21 -8.33 49.68
CA GLU A 149 -5.87 -8.57 50.97
C GLU A 149 -6.26 -7.23 51.61
N GLY A 150 -7.58 -6.96 51.72
CA GLY A 150 -8.10 -5.78 52.41
C GLY A 150 -8.95 -4.86 51.53
N MET A 151 -8.84 -3.54 51.74
CA MET A 151 -9.68 -2.55 51.08
C MET A 151 -9.21 -2.30 49.65
N ILE A 152 -10.03 -2.67 48.66
CA ILE A 152 -9.74 -2.51 47.23
C ILE A 152 -9.52 -1.03 46.92
N SER A 153 -8.35 -0.68 46.37
CA SER A 153 -8.04 0.69 45.95
C SER A 153 -8.65 0.98 44.57
N PRO A 154 -9.59 1.94 44.42
CA PRO A 154 -10.13 2.35 43.12
C PRO A 154 -9.05 2.86 42.14
N LYS A 155 -7.90 3.28 42.67
CA LYS A 155 -6.76 3.74 41.87
C LYS A 155 -6.10 2.60 41.07
N LEU A 156 -6.05 1.39 41.63
CA LEU A 156 -5.45 0.22 40.98
C LEU A 156 -6.28 -0.24 39.78
N LEU A 157 -7.60 -0.28 39.96
CA LEU A 157 -8.55 -0.62 38.90
C LEU A 157 -8.50 0.44 37.77
N SER A 158 -8.52 1.72 38.13
CA SER A 158 -8.55 2.80 37.14
C SER A 158 -7.28 2.88 36.30
N SER A 159 -6.09 2.57 36.84
CA SER A 159 -4.86 2.56 36.03
C SER A 159 -4.85 1.44 34.98
N GLY A 160 -5.26 0.21 35.34
CA GLY A 160 -5.27 -0.91 34.40
C GLY A 160 -6.30 -0.75 33.28
N ILE A 161 -7.48 -0.20 33.61
CA ILE A 161 -8.50 0.13 32.60
C ILE A 161 -8.01 1.27 31.69
N TYR A 162 -7.34 2.27 32.24
CA TYR A 162 -6.82 3.40 31.45
C TYR A 162 -5.77 2.95 30.43
N GLU A 163 -4.81 2.12 30.85
CA GLU A 163 -3.82 1.49 29.96
C GLU A 163 -4.50 0.67 28.85
N ALA A 164 -5.45 -0.19 29.23
CA ALA A 164 -6.24 -1.00 28.31
C ALA A 164 -6.96 -0.16 27.24
N MET A 165 -7.56 0.97 27.62
CA MET A 165 -8.26 1.86 26.70
C MET A 165 -7.31 2.58 25.74
N ILE A 166 -6.13 3.00 26.22
CA ILE A 166 -5.10 3.62 25.39
C ILE A 166 -4.67 2.68 24.26
N THR A 167 -4.43 1.42 24.58
CA THR A 167 -3.96 0.43 23.60
C THR A 167 -4.98 0.16 22.49
N THR A 168 -6.28 0.12 22.84
CA THR A 168 -7.35 0.04 21.83
C THR A 168 -7.40 1.29 20.97
N ALA A 169 -7.35 2.48 21.57
CA ALA A 169 -7.38 3.73 20.81
C ALA A 169 -6.20 3.80 19.83
N ALA A 170 -5.00 3.41 20.27
CA ALA A 170 -3.82 3.34 19.42
C ALA A 170 -3.97 2.34 18.28
N GLY A 171 -4.47 1.12 18.57
CA GLY A 171 -4.71 0.09 17.55
C GLY A 171 -5.70 0.53 16.48
N LEU A 172 -6.76 1.24 16.88
CA LEU A 172 -7.73 1.83 15.96
C LEU A 172 -7.10 2.90 15.07
N VAL A 173 -6.32 3.82 15.64
CA VAL A 173 -5.64 4.87 14.87
C VAL A 173 -4.71 4.28 13.82
N VAL A 174 -3.88 3.30 14.19
CA VAL A 174 -2.98 2.60 13.26
C VAL A 174 -3.78 1.88 12.17
N GLY A 175 -4.84 1.17 12.55
CA GLY A 175 -5.72 0.46 11.61
C GLY A 175 -6.38 1.39 10.59
N ILE A 176 -6.93 2.52 11.05
CA ILE A 176 -7.58 3.53 10.20
C ILE A 176 -6.58 4.12 9.20
N ILE A 177 -5.39 4.52 9.65
CA ILE A 177 -4.37 5.10 8.77
C ILE A 177 -3.93 4.08 7.71
N ALA A 178 -3.67 2.83 8.11
CA ALA A 178 -3.31 1.76 7.19
C ALA A 178 -4.45 1.46 6.18
N TYR A 179 -5.70 1.46 6.62
CA TYR A 179 -6.87 1.24 5.77
C TYR A 179 -7.03 2.34 4.71
N LEU A 180 -6.92 3.62 5.11
CA LEU A 180 -7.01 4.74 4.19
C LEU A 180 -5.85 4.71 3.18
N GLY A 181 -4.63 4.43 3.66
CA GLY A 181 -3.46 4.30 2.81
C GLY A 181 -3.60 3.15 1.79
N TYR A 182 -4.12 2.01 2.22
CA TYR A 182 -4.39 0.86 1.35
C TYR A 182 -5.38 1.21 0.25
N ASN A 183 -6.55 1.76 0.58
CA ASN A 183 -7.57 2.10 -0.41
C ASN A 183 -7.09 3.17 -1.41
N TYR A 184 -6.33 4.15 -0.94
CA TYR A 184 -5.71 5.15 -1.80
C TYR A 184 -4.75 4.48 -2.82
N LEU A 185 -3.86 3.61 -2.36
CA LEU A 185 -2.90 2.94 -3.22
C LEU A 185 -3.57 1.97 -4.20
N VAL A 186 -4.60 1.23 -3.78
CA VAL A 186 -5.40 0.37 -4.66
C VAL A 186 -6.02 1.20 -5.78
N THR A 187 -6.63 2.34 -5.46
CA THR A 187 -7.20 3.25 -6.47
C THR A 187 -6.15 3.71 -7.49
N GLN A 188 -4.94 4.03 -7.02
CA GLN A 188 -3.86 4.46 -7.90
C GLN A 188 -3.34 3.33 -8.79
N VAL A 189 -3.27 2.10 -8.27
CA VAL A 189 -2.91 0.91 -9.05
C VAL A 189 -3.96 0.67 -10.13
N SER A 190 -5.26 0.66 -9.79
CA SER A 190 -6.34 0.47 -10.77
C SER A 190 -6.28 1.49 -11.91
N LYS A 191 -5.99 2.77 -11.62
CA LYS A 191 -5.78 3.79 -12.67
C LYS A 191 -4.62 3.44 -13.60
N LEU A 192 -3.51 2.94 -13.07
CA LEU A 192 -2.37 2.51 -13.89
C LEU A 192 -2.70 1.28 -14.73
N VAL A 193 -3.42 0.30 -14.17
CA VAL A 193 -3.86 -0.89 -14.90
C VAL A 193 -4.75 -0.50 -16.06
N HIS A 194 -5.73 0.38 -15.84
CA HIS A 194 -6.59 0.87 -16.94
C HIS A 194 -5.79 1.59 -18.02
N ASN A 195 -4.78 2.38 -17.66
CA ASN A 195 -3.91 3.02 -18.64
C ASN A 195 -3.09 1.98 -19.44
N MET A 196 -2.58 0.94 -18.77
CA MET A 196 -1.87 -0.17 -19.42
C MET A 196 -2.77 -0.92 -20.43
N GLU A 197 -4.00 -1.22 -20.05
CA GLU A 197 -4.99 -1.87 -20.92
C GLU A 197 -5.33 -0.99 -22.13
N TYR A 198 -5.67 0.28 -21.89
CA TYR A 198 -6.02 1.23 -22.94
C TYR A 198 -4.89 1.37 -23.97
N THR A 199 -3.66 1.61 -23.51
CA THR A 199 -2.48 1.75 -24.38
C THR A 199 -2.16 0.47 -25.14
N SER A 200 -2.42 -0.70 -24.55
CA SER A 200 -2.20 -1.98 -25.23
C SER A 200 -3.16 -2.18 -26.40
N ILE A 201 -4.45 -1.83 -26.21
CA ILE A 201 -5.46 -1.89 -27.26
C ILE A 201 -5.08 -0.93 -28.39
N GLU A 202 -4.75 0.32 -28.06
CA GLU A 202 -4.37 1.33 -29.04
C GLU A 202 -3.15 0.91 -29.88
N PHE A 203 -2.17 0.24 -29.26
CA PHE A 203 -1.03 -0.30 -29.98
C PHE A 203 -1.39 -1.47 -30.89
N ILE A 204 -2.32 -2.34 -30.49
CA ILE A 204 -2.77 -3.45 -31.33
C ILE A 204 -3.59 -2.94 -32.52
N ASP A 205 -4.47 -1.97 -32.32
CA ASP A 205 -5.26 -1.34 -33.39
C ASP A 205 -4.34 -0.70 -34.44
N LEU A 206 -3.28 -0.04 -33.99
CA LEU A 206 -2.25 0.50 -34.87
C LEU A 206 -1.57 -0.53 -35.77
N LEU A 207 -1.41 -1.77 -35.28
CA LEU A 207 -0.86 -2.87 -36.06
C LEU A 207 -1.90 -3.50 -37.01
N GLN A 208 -3.20 -3.37 -36.73
CA GLN A 208 -4.28 -3.80 -37.63
C GLN A 208 -4.54 -2.82 -38.77
N ASP A 209 -4.37 -1.52 -38.54
CA ASP A 209 -4.55 -0.45 -39.54
C ASP A 209 -3.45 -0.41 -40.62
N LYS A 210 -2.51 -1.38 -40.61
CA LYS A 210 -1.48 -1.60 -41.63
C LYS A 210 -1.86 -2.75 -42.57
#